data_AF-A0AAD7RGD7-F1
#
_entry.id   AF-A0AAD7RGD7-F1
#
_cell.length_a   1.000
_cell.length_b   1.000
_cell.length_c   1.000
_cell.angle_alpha   90.00
_cell.angle_beta   90.00
_cell.angle_gamma   90.00
#
_symmetry.space_group_name_H-M   'P 1'
#
loop_
_entity.id
_entity.type
_entity.pdbx_description
1 polymer ?
#
loop_
_entity_poly.entity_id
_entity_poly.type
_entity_poly.pdbx_seq_one_letter_code
_entity_poly.pdbx_strand_id
1 'polypeptide(L)'
;MAQGKQKFKEQRPGGTKKQHNKQNKGPKKGARTIAPKKSQVVQQQKLKKSLEVAIRNKIEQEVTQRASSSLHKRLSILKGSERTPQPPASSSK
;
A
#
# COMPACT_ATOMS: atom_id res chain seq x y z
N MET A 1 44.52 43.41 -17.51
CA MET A 1 43.51 42.80 -16.61
C MET A 1 42.19 43.53 -16.82
N ALA A 2 41.11 42.83 -17.21
CA ALA A 2 39.80 43.46 -17.41
C ALA A 2 38.87 43.10 -16.25
N GLN A 3 38.79 43.97 -15.24
CA GLN A 3 37.77 43.87 -14.19
C GLN A 3 36.45 44.44 -14.73
N GLY A 4 35.61 43.56 -15.27
CA GLY A 4 34.25 43.90 -15.69
C GLY A 4 33.32 43.99 -14.47
N LYS A 5 32.58 45.10 -14.35
CA LYS A 5 31.59 45.34 -13.29
C LYS A 5 30.43 44.34 -13.42
N GLN A 6 30.23 43.47 -12.41
CA GLN A 6 29.03 42.63 -12.31
C GLN A 6 27.80 43.53 -12.15
N LYS A 7 26.93 43.54 -13.17
CA LYS A 7 25.60 44.16 -13.08
C LYS A 7 24.63 43.15 -12.48
N PHE A 8 24.37 43.25 -11.18
CA PHE A 8 23.25 42.54 -10.56
C PHE A 8 21.94 43.00 -11.21
N LYS A 9 21.10 42.03 -11.60
CA LYS A 9 19.74 42.31 -12.10
C LYS A 9 18.89 42.70 -10.89
N GLU A 10 18.33 43.91 -10.94
CA GLU A 10 17.28 44.37 -10.02
C GLU A 10 16.11 43.37 -10.01
N GLN A 11 15.73 42.91 -8.81
CA GLN A 11 14.49 42.16 -8.63
C GLN A 11 13.31 43.10 -8.91
N ARG A 12 12.64 42.90 -10.05
CA ARG A 12 11.34 43.50 -10.31
C ARG A 12 10.29 42.82 -9.40
N PRO A 13 9.50 43.57 -8.60
CA PRO A 13 8.36 43.00 -7.91
C PRO A 13 7.23 42.82 -8.93
N GLY A 14 6.70 41.61 -9.05
CA GLY A 14 5.54 41.34 -9.89
C GLY A 14 5.84 40.39 -11.06
N GLY A 15 5.89 39.10 -10.75
CA GLY A 15 5.85 38.02 -11.73
C GLY A 15 4.89 36.95 -11.23
N THR A 16 3.71 36.90 -11.86
CA THR A 16 2.64 35.91 -11.63
C THR A 16 3.18 34.50 -11.45
N LYS A 17 2.79 33.83 -10.36
CA LYS A 17 3.06 32.41 -10.11
C LYS A 17 2.46 31.59 -11.26
N LYS A 18 3.29 31.21 -12.24
CA LYS A 18 2.92 30.19 -13.21
C LYS A 18 2.72 28.90 -12.43
N GLN A 19 1.49 28.40 -12.41
CA GLN A 19 1.22 27.06 -11.89
C GLN A 19 2.05 26.08 -12.71
N HIS A 20 2.99 25.42 -12.02
CA HIS A 20 3.79 24.37 -12.62
C HIS A 20 2.86 23.35 -13.26
N ASN A 21 2.92 23.28 -14.58
CA ASN A 21 2.36 22.21 -15.37
C ASN A 21 2.69 20.89 -14.67
N LYS A 22 1.67 20.07 -14.37
CA LYS A 22 1.83 18.71 -13.86
C LYS A 22 2.49 17.90 -14.96
N GLN A 23 3.80 18.08 -15.10
CA GLN A 23 4.68 17.19 -15.82
C GLN A 23 4.32 15.79 -15.34
N ASN A 24 3.86 14.95 -16.26
CA ASN A 24 3.64 13.53 -16.04
C ASN A 24 4.96 12.98 -15.53
N LYS A 25 5.09 12.92 -14.20
CA LYS A 25 6.27 12.39 -13.53
C LYS A 25 6.35 10.96 -14.03
N GLY A 26 7.33 10.71 -14.92
CA GLY A 26 7.68 9.38 -15.37
C GLY A 26 7.87 8.45 -14.18
N PRO A 27 7.95 7.13 -14.41
CA PRO A 27 7.94 6.11 -13.37
C PRO A 27 8.74 6.57 -12.15
N LYS A 28 8.05 6.82 -11.03
CA LYS A 28 8.69 7.42 -9.84
C LYS A 28 9.89 6.55 -9.48
N LYS A 29 11.06 7.16 -9.33
CA LYS A 29 12.30 6.48 -8.92
C LYS A 29 11.98 5.59 -7.70
N GLY A 30 12.12 4.26 -7.84
CA GLY A 30 11.76 3.28 -6.80
C GLY A 30 10.39 2.59 -6.94
N ALA A 31 9.53 2.99 -7.89
CA ALA A 31 8.33 2.24 -8.21
C ALA A 31 8.73 0.92 -8.88
N ARG A 32 8.38 -0.21 -8.27
CA ARG A 32 8.61 -1.54 -8.85
C ARG A 32 7.64 -1.73 -10.01
N THR A 33 8.00 -1.21 -11.18
CA THR A 33 7.21 -1.36 -12.41
C THR A 33 7.24 -2.83 -12.82
N ILE A 34 6.14 -3.54 -12.54
CA ILE A 34 6.00 -4.94 -12.92
C ILE A 34 5.88 -4.97 -14.44
N ALA A 35 6.78 -5.70 -15.09
CA ALA A 35 6.69 -5.90 -16.53
C ALA A 35 5.31 -6.48 -16.89
N PRO A 36 4.66 -6.05 -17.99
CA PRO A 36 3.31 -6.51 -18.36
C PRO A 36 3.19 -8.04 -18.36
N LYS A 37 4.23 -8.76 -18.80
CA LYS A 37 4.27 -10.24 -18.79
C LYS A 37 4.22 -10.85 -17.37
N LYS A 38 4.79 -10.17 -16.37
CA LYS A 38 4.76 -10.60 -14.96
C LYS A 38 3.49 -10.14 -14.23
N SER A 39 2.70 -9.23 -14.82
CA SER A 39 1.46 -8.73 -14.21
C SER A 39 0.41 -9.83 -14.07
N GLN A 40 0.25 -10.67 -15.10
CA GLN A 40 -0.69 -11.79 -15.08
C GLN A 40 -0.33 -12.80 -13.98
N VAL A 41 0.94 -13.17 -13.86
CA VAL A 41 1.42 -14.08 -12.81
C VAL A 41 1.16 -13.51 -11.42
N VAL A 42 1.41 -12.21 -11.21
CA VAL A 42 1.14 -11.54 -9.93
C VAL A 42 -0.36 -11.50 -9.62
N GLN A 43 -1.21 -11.25 -10.61
CA GLN A 43 -2.67 -11.29 -10.43
C GLN A 43 -3.16 -12.70 -10.08
N GLN A 44 -2.68 -13.72 -10.78
CA GLN A 44 -3.00 -15.12 -10.51
C GLN A 44 -2.55 -15.53 -9.10
N GLN A 45 -1.35 -15.15 -8.67
CA GLN A 45 -0.86 -15.44 -7.32
C GLN A 45 -1.71 -14.76 -6.24
N LYS A 46 -2.12 -13.50 -6.47
CA LYS A 46 -3.03 -12.79 -5.55
C LYS A 46 -4.37 -13.50 -5.45
N LEU A 47 -4.96 -13.86 -6.58
CA LEU A 47 -6.23 -14.58 -6.65
C LEU A 47 -6.13 -15.95 -5.96
N LYS A 48 -5.06 -16.72 -6.22
CA LYS A 48 -4.81 -17.99 -5.55
C LYS A 48 -4.74 -17.81 -4.03
N LYS A 49 -3.91 -16.86 -3.55
CA LYS A 49 -3.74 -16.61 -2.12
C LYS A 49 -5.05 -16.16 -1.46
N SER A 50 -5.83 -15.29 -2.12
CA SER A 50 -7.10 -14.83 -1.57
C SER A 50 -8.12 -15.96 -1.45
N LEU A 51 -8.22 -16.82 -2.47
CA LEU A 51 -9.13 -17.96 -2.45
C LEU A 51 -8.70 -19.00 -1.42
N GLU A 52 -7.40 -19.31 -1.32
CA GLU A 52 -6.85 -20.23 -0.34
C GLU A 52 -7.18 -19.80 1.10
N VAL A 53 -6.99 -18.51 1.43
CA VAL A 53 -7.33 -17.97 2.75
C VAL A 53 -8.85 -17.99 2.98
N ALA A 54 -9.66 -17.63 1.98
CA ALA A 54 -11.11 -17.63 2.12
C ALA A 54 -11.67 -19.05 2.36
N ILE A 55 -11.15 -20.04 1.63
CA ILE A 55 -11.54 -21.45 1.78
C ILE A 55 -11.14 -21.96 3.16
N ARG A 56 -9.90 -21.72 3.61
CA ARG A 56 -9.46 -22.10 4.97
C ARG A 56 -10.37 -21.51 6.04
N ASN A 57 -10.61 -20.20 5.99
CA ASN A 57 -11.48 -19.52 6.96
C ASN A 57 -12.90 -20.10 6.96
N LYS A 58 -13.46 -20.41 5.78
CA LYS A 58 -14.80 -20.99 5.66
C LYS A 58 -14.87 -22.38 6.26
N ILE A 59 -13.88 -23.23 5.96
CA ILE A 59 -13.79 -24.58 6.54
C ILE A 59 -13.64 -24.49 8.06
N GLU A 60 -12.75 -23.65 8.57
CA GLU A 60 -12.57 -23.47 10.01
C GLU A 60 -13.87 -23.06 10.72
N GLN A 61 -14.60 -22.12 10.13
CA GLN A 61 -15.91 -21.67 10.65
C GLN A 61 -16.94 -22.80 10.63
N GLU A 62 -17.11 -23.50 9.50
CA GLU A 62 -18.07 -24.59 9.37
C GLU A 62 -17.77 -25.75 10.33
N VAL A 63 -16.49 -26.13 10.44
CA VAL A 63 -16.06 -27.20 11.35
C VAL A 63 -16.30 -26.79 12.80
N THR A 64 -15.96 -25.56 13.17
CA THR A 64 -16.23 -25.04 14.53
C THR A 64 -17.71 -24.99 14.82
N GLN A 65 -18.54 -24.55 13.86
CA GLN A 65 -19.98 -24.52 14.02
C GLN A 65 -20.54 -25.92 14.27
N ARG A 66 -20.18 -26.89 13.42
CA ARG A 66 -20.61 -28.30 13.57
C ARG A 66 -20.16 -28.92 14.89
N ALA A 67 -18.91 -28.67 15.28
CA ALA A 67 -18.38 -29.15 16.56
C ALA A 67 -19.11 -28.49 17.74
N SER A 68 -19.39 -27.19 17.66
CA SER A 68 -20.09 -26.44 18.71
C SER A 68 -21.56 -26.83 18.89
N SER A 69 -22.21 -27.37 17.84
CA SER A 69 -23.56 -27.92 17.95
C SER A 69 -23.59 -29.36 18.48
N SER A 70 -22.50 -30.10 18.33
CA SER A 70 -22.39 -31.49 18.80
C SER A 70 -21.93 -31.59 20.26
N LEU A 71 -21.03 -30.70 20.68
CA LEU A 71 -20.54 -30.66 22.06
C LEU A 71 -21.47 -29.84 22.98
N HIS A 72 -21.51 -30.24 24.24
CA HIS A 72 -22.22 -29.51 25.31
C HIS A 72 -21.62 -28.13 25.63
N LYS A 73 -20.39 -27.85 25.16
CA LYS A 73 -19.69 -26.57 25.33
C LYS A 73 -19.22 -26.05 23.96
N ARG A 74 -19.53 -24.80 23.67
CA ARG A 74 -19.12 -24.16 22.40
C ARG A 74 -17.61 -24.01 22.33
N LEU A 75 -17.06 -24.33 21.16
CA LEU A 75 -15.66 -24.13 20.82
C LEU A 75 -15.47 -22.78 20.13
N SER A 76 -14.34 -22.13 20.37
CA SER A 76 -13.95 -20.87 19.72
C SER A 76 -12.59 -21.03 19.05
N ILE A 77 -12.46 -20.56 17.80
CA ILE A 77 -11.20 -20.60 17.05
C ILE A 77 -10.26 -19.54 17.63
N LEU A 78 -9.09 -19.95 18.12
CA LEU A 78 -8.01 -19.03 18.47
C LEU A 78 -7.22 -18.72 17.20
N LYS A 79 -7.33 -17.48 16.71
CA LYS A 79 -6.54 -17.04 15.56
C LYS A 79 -5.07 -16.91 15.99
N GLY A 80 -4.19 -17.73 15.44
CA GLY A 80 -2.75 -17.63 15.66
C GLY A 80 -2.25 -16.24 15.28
N SER A 81 -1.16 -15.78 15.91
CA SER A 81 -0.58 -14.45 15.66
C SER A 81 0.03 -14.35 14.26
N GLU A 82 -0.81 -14.31 13.24
CA GLU A 82 -0.45 -13.79 11.94
C GLU A 82 -0.11 -12.32 12.18
N ARG A 83 1.18 -11.95 12.09
CA ARG A 83 1.63 -10.56 12.25
C ARG A 83 0.87 -9.67 11.27
N THR A 84 -0.21 -9.06 11.73
CA THR A 84 -0.86 -7.95 11.08
C THR A 84 0.14 -6.79 11.10
N PRO A 85 0.51 -6.18 9.96
CA PRO A 85 1.22 -4.91 9.98
C PRO A 85 0.25 -3.88 10.56
N GLN A 86 0.35 -3.64 11.86
CA GLN A 86 -0.39 -2.58 12.54
C GLN A 86 0.08 -1.22 11.97
N PRO A 87 -0.83 -0.33 11.55
CA PRO A 87 -0.48 1.08 11.34
C PRO A 87 -0.10 1.71 12.70
N PRO A 88 0.80 2.71 12.72
CA PRO A 88 1.26 3.31 13.96
C PRO A 88 0.09 3.92 14.72
N ALA A 89 -0.08 3.52 15.98
CA ALA A 89 -1.02 4.15 16.90
C ALA A 89 -0.71 5.64 16.97
N SER A 90 -1.67 6.47 16.55
CA SER A 90 -1.64 7.91 16.81
C SER A 90 -1.98 8.11 18.28
N SER A 91 -0.96 8.47 19.06
CA SER A 91 -1.14 8.99 20.42
C SER A 91 -1.92 10.30 20.35
N SER A 92 -3.06 10.36 21.03
CA SER A 92 -3.75 11.61 21.31
C SER A 92 -4.22 11.63 22.75
N LYS A 93 -3.75 12.69 23.43
CA LYS A 93 -4.06 13.23 24.76
C LYS A 93 -3.52 12.48 25.98
#